data_AF-A0A1W2FQJ1-F1
#
_entry.id   AF-A0A1W2FQJ1-F1
#
_cell.length_a   1.000
_cell.length_b   1.000
_cell.length_c   1.000
_cell.angle_alpha   90.00
_cell.angle_beta   90.00
_cell.angle_gamma   90.00
#
_symmetry.space_group_name_H-M   'P 1'
#
loop_
_entity.id
_entity.type
_entity.pdbx_description
1 polymer ?
#
loop_
_entity_poly.entity_id
_entity_poly.type
_entity_poly.pdbx_seq_one_letter_code
_entity_poly.pdbx_strand_id
1 'polypeptide(L)'
;MTDTDPATFVRQAEQEAAEAETLATTLAERVRNGEDISPDELDSAEKLGRFAGLRVEAAQRKAAKAREDERQQNLAALAAELRAHETDPDAFDQLLANIETAVTAFAQACADRNADVQRYREQMTQLGVPSTEQTPAKEHAHLGWSKNQGHVMVGNRSLRKIDAGPLVAAAVKRIGTEFGLQAGGGSFGSFMPDLIGPFGYHDLHEFLRGQA
;
A
#
# COMPACT_ATOMS: atom_id res chain seq x y z
N MET A 1 3.84 -25.38 -32.79
CA MET A 1 3.04 -26.33 -31.99
C MET A 1 1.66 -25.72 -31.87
N THR A 2 0.61 -26.39 -32.32
CA THR A 2 -0.75 -25.86 -32.26
C THR A 2 -1.17 -25.76 -30.80
N ASP A 3 -1.48 -24.55 -30.36
CA ASP A 3 -1.94 -24.17 -29.04
C ASP A 3 -3.40 -24.65 -28.85
N THR A 4 -3.57 -25.97 -28.85
CA THR A 4 -4.89 -26.58 -28.79
C THR A 4 -5.32 -26.63 -27.32
N ASP A 5 -6.27 -25.78 -26.98
CA ASP A 5 -6.94 -25.69 -25.68
C ASP A 5 -7.26 -27.10 -25.11
N PRO A 6 -6.80 -27.42 -23.88
CA PRO A 6 -7.14 -28.65 -23.17
C PRO A 6 -8.62 -29.05 -23.22
N ALA A 7 -9.54 -28.07 -23.19
CA ALA A 7 -10.98 -28.33 -23.27
C ALA A 7 -11.41 -28.85 -24.65
N THR A 8 -10.70 -28.47 -25.72
CA THR A 8 -11.00 -28.96 -27.07
C THR A 8 -10.70 -30.45 -27.22
N PHE A 9 -9.63 -30.97 -26.61
CA PHE A 9 -9.32 -32.40 -26.63
C PHE A 9 -10.39 -33.25 -25.94
N VAL A 10 -10.86 -32.81 -24.78
CA VAL A 10 -11.89 -33.53 -24.00
C VAL A 10 -13.21 -33.56 -24.78
N ARG A 11 -13.64 -32.40 -25.30
CA ARG A 11 -14.88 -32.29 -26.09
C ARG A 11 -14.86 -33.17 -27.35
N GLN A 12 -13.74 -33.23 -28.07
CA GLN A 12 -13.61 -34.11 -29.24
C GLN A 12 -13.73 -35.59 -28.86
N ALA A 13 -13.05 -36.01 -27.79
CA ALA A 13 -13.14 -37.39 -27.32
C ALA A 13 -14.54 -37.76 -26.83
N GLU A 14 -15.23 -36.84 -26.14
CA GLU A 14 -16.60 -37.04 -25.67
C GLU A 14 -17.59 -37.16 -26.84
N GLN A 15 -17.43 -36.34 -27.88
CA GLN A 15 -18.23 -36.45 -29.09
C GLN A 15 -18.03 -37.80 -29.78
N GLU A 16 -16.78 -38.24 -29.98
CA GLU A 16 -16.49 -39.55 -30.58
C GLU A 16 -17.07 -40.71 -29.76
N ALA A 17 -17.03 -40.61 -28.43
CA ALA A 17 -17.61 -41.62 -27.54
C ALA A 17 -19.14 -41.67 -27.65
N ALA A 18 -19.81 -40.52 -27.70
CA ALA A 18 -21.26 -40.44 -27.88
C ALA A 18 -21.71 -40.99 -29.24
N GLU A 19 -20.95 -40.70 -30.30
CA GLU A 19 -21.19 -41.25 -31.65
C GLU A 19 -21.04 -42.79 -31.66
N ALA A 20 -20.01 -43.33 -31.01
CA ALA A 20 -19.80 -44.78 -30.91
C ALA A 20 -20.88 -45.49 -30.08
N GLU A 21 -21.34 -44.89 -28.98
CA GLU A 21 -22.44 -45.42 -28.16
C GLU A 21 -23.77 -45.41 -28.92
N THR A 22 -24.04 -44.33 -29.67
CA THR A 22 -25.24 -44.21 -30.51
C THR A 22 -25.24 -45.29 -31.60
N LEU A 23 -24.09 -45.58 -32.21
CA LEU A 23 -23.94 -46.64 -33.20
C LEU A 23 -24.25 -48.03 -32.62
N ALA A 24 -23.66 -48.35 -31.47
CA ALA A 24 -23.90 -49.63 -30.79
C ALA A 24 -25.38 -49.80 -30.40
N THR A 25 -26.00 -48.75 -29.85
CA THR A 25 -27.43 -48.75 -29.49
C THR A 25 -28.33 -48.95 -30.71
N THR A 26 -28.04 -48.25 -31.81
CA THR A 26 -28.79 -48.36 -33.07
C THR A 26 -28.70 -49.78 -33.65
N LEU A 27 -27.50 -50.38 -33.68
CA LEU A 27 -27.33 -51.76 -34.16
C LEU A 27 -28.08 -52.76 -33.28
N ALA A 28 -28.05 -52.59 -31.95
CA ALA A 28 -28.79 -53.44 -31.03
C ALA A 28 -30.32 -53.34 -31.23
N GLU A 29 -30.86 -52.16 -31.52
CA GLU A 29 -32.28 -51.98 -31.84
C GLU A 29 -32.67 -52.63 -33.16
N ARG A 30 -31.84 -52.52 -34.19
CA ARG A 30 -32.05 -53.19 -35.50
C ARG A 30 -32.12 -54.71 -35.34
N VAL A 31 -31.24 -55.30 -34.52
CA VAL A 31 -31.30 -56.73 -34.15
C VAL A 31 -32.64 -57.08 -33.50
N ARG A 32 -33.14 -56.26 -32.54
CA ARG A 32 -34.43 -56.50 -31.87
C ARG A 32 -35.63 -56.41 -32.83
N ASN A 33 -35.51 -55.59 -33.88
CA ASN A 33 -36.53 -55.42 -34.91
C ASN A 33 -36.51 -56.53 -35.98
N GLY A 34 -35.56 -57.48 -35.90
CA GLY A 34 -35.47 -58.61 -36.81
C GLY A 34 -34.63 -58.36 -38.07
N GLU A 35 -33.80 -57.32 -38.10
CA GLU A 35 -32.82 -57.14 -39.16
C GLU A 35 -31.63 -58.11 -39.00
N ASP A 36 -31.08 -58.58 -40.12
CA ASP A 36 -29.94 -59.50 -40.15
C ASP A 36 -28.61 -58.74 -39.92
N ILE A 37 -28.32 -58.49 -38.65
CA ILE A 37 -27.03 -57.94 -38.18
C ILE A 37 -26.21 -59.07 -37.59
N SER A 38 -24.95 -59.18 -37.99
CA SER A 38 -24.07 -60.24 -37.49
C SER A 38 -23.62 -59.98 -36.05
N PRO A 39 -23.37 -61.03 -35.25
CA PRO A 39 -22.78 -60.88 -33.91
C PRO A 39 -21.46 -60.10 -33.92
N ASP A 40 -20.65 -60.27 -34.97
CA ASP A 40 -19.34 -59.61 -35.10
C ASP A 40 -19.49 -58.09 -35.31
N GLU A 41 -20.52 -57.63 -36.03
CA GLU A 41 -20.80 -56.20 -36.21
C GLU A 41 -21.21 -55.55 -34.88
N LEU A 42 -22.06 -56.22 -34.09
CA LEU A 42 -22.48 -55.71 -32.79
C LEU A 42 -21.31 -55.65 -31.80
N ASP A 43 -20.52 -56.73 -31.71
CA ASP A 43 -19.32 -56.79 -30.86
C ASP A 43 -18.27 -55.74 -31.27
N SER A 44 -18.11 -55.49 -32.58
CA SER A 44 -17.22 -54.43 -33.08
C SER A 44 -17.67 -53.04 -32.63
N ALA A 45 -18.98 -52.75 -32.68
CA ALA A 45 -19.53 -51.47 -32.23
C ALA A 45 -19.40 -51.30 -30.70
N GLU A 46 -19.63 -52.35 -29.92
CA GLU A 46 -19.42 -52.31 -28.46
C GLU A 46 -17.95 -52.07 -28.11
N LYS A 47 -17.02 -52.75 -28.77
CA LYS A 47 -15.58 -52.55 -28.58
C LYS A 47 -15.16 -51.13 -28.97
N LEU A 48 -15.72 -50.57 -30.04
CA LEU A 48 -15.49 -49.19 -30.44
C LEU A 48 -15.95 -48.21 -29.34
N GLY A 49 -17.16 -48.42 -28.78
CA GLY A 49 -17.67 -47.61 -27.67
C GLY A 49 -16.75 -47.67 -26.43
N ARG A 50 -16.31 -48.88 -26.03
CA ARG A 50 -15.35 -49.04 -24.92
C ARG A 50 -14.02 -48.33 -25.18
N PHE A 51 -13.50 -48.44 -26.40
CA PHE A 51 -12.26 -47.76 -26.79
C PHE A 51 -12.40 -46.24 -26.79
N ALA A 52 -13.52 -45.71 -27.29
CA ALA A 52 -13.80 -44.27 -27.27
C ALA A 52 -13.93 -43.74 -25.83
N GLY A 53 -14.56 -44.50 -24.91
CA GLY A 53 -14.58 -44.18 -23.49
C GLY A 53 -13.18 -44.08 -22.86
N LEU A 54 -12.28 -45.02 -23.17
CA LEU A 54 -10.88 -44.94 -22.72
C LEU A 54 -10.15 -43.72 -23.29
N ARG A 55 -10.48 -43.29 -24.51
CA ARG A 55 -9.93 -42.06 -25.09
C ARG A 55 -10.43 -40.79 -24.37
N VAL A 56 -11.69 -40.76 -23.92
CA VAL A 56 -12.21 -39.67 -23.08
C VAL A 56 -11.41 -39.58 -21.78
N GLU A 57 -11.23 -40.69 -21.06
CA GLU A 57 -10.44 -40.70 -19.82
C GLU A 57 -9.00 -40.21 -20.06
N ALA A 58 -8.37 -40.67 -21.14
CA ALA A 58 -7.03 -40.24 -21.51
C ALA A 58 -6.98 -38.73 -21.83
N ALA A 59 -7.96 -38.20 -22.55
CA ALA A 59 -8.08 -36.78 -22.86
C ALA A 59 -8.28 -35.95 -21.58
N GLN A 60 -9.12 -36.41 -20.66
CA GLN A 60 -9.34 -35.76 -19.35
C GLN A 60 -8.08 -35.74 -18.50
N ARG A 61 -7.34 -36.86 -18.40
CA ARG A 61 -6.06 -36.92 -17.68
C ARG A 61 -5.01 -36.00 -18.30
N LYS A 62 -4.94 -35.95 -19.64
CA LYS A 62 -4.03 -35.05 -20.36
C LYS A 62 -4.39 -33.59 -20.11
N ALA A 63 -5.68 -33.24 -20.16
CA ALA A 63 -6.14 -31.89 -19.91
C ALA A 63 -5.88 -31.44 -18.45
N ALA A 64 -6.12 -32.32 -17.48
CA ALA A 64 -5.82 -32.06 -16.08
C ALA A 64 -4.31 -31.82 -15.85
N LYS A 65 -3.45 -32.64 -16.46
CA LYS A 65 -2.00 -32.46 -16.40
C LYS A 65 -1.57 -31.11 -17.01
N ALA A 66 -2.09 -30.77 -18.19
CA ALA A 66 -1.77 -29.51 -18.86
C ALA A 66 -2.14 -28.28 -18.00
N ARG A 67 -3.32 -28.29 -17.36
CA ARG A 67 -3.76 -27.22 -16.44
C ARG A 67 -2.87 -27.12 -15.21
N GLU A 68 -2.44 -28.25 -14.65
CA GLU A 68 -1.53 -28.25 -13.51
C GLU A 68 -0.15 -27.71 -13.89
N ASP A 69 0.38 -28.12 -15.05
CA ASP A 69 1.66 -27.61 -15.57
C ASP A 69 1.59 -26.09 -15.81
N GLU A 70 0.50 -25.58 -16.40
CA GLU A 70 0.26 -24.14 -16.57
C GLU A 70 0.15 -23.41 -15.22
N ARG A 71 -0.58 -23.99 -14.27
CA ARG A 71 -0.69 -23.44 -12.91
C ARG A 71 0.68 -23.33 -12.23
N GLN A 72 1.53 -24.35 -12.36
CA GLN A 72 2.88 -24.35 -11.79
C GLN A 72 3.78 -23.32 -12.48
N GLN A 73 3.68 -23.17 -13.80
CA GLN A 73 4.40 -22.11 -14.52
C GLN A 73 3.99 -20.72 -14.06
N ASN A 74 2.68 -20.47 -13.93
CA ASN A 74 2.15 -19.19 -13.45
C ASN A 74 2.59 -18.91 -12.00
N LEU A 75 2.60 -19.91 -11.12
CA LEU A 75 3.11 -19.77 -9.76
C LEU A 75 4.61 -19.49 -9.72
N ALA A 76 5.40 -20.15 -10.56
CA ALA A 76 6.84 -19.90 -10.66
C ALA A 76 7.13 -18.48 -11.17
N ALA A 77 6.37 -18.00 -12.15
CA ALA A 77 6.44 -16.62 -12.65
C ALA A 77 6.09 -15.62 -11.55
N LEU A 78 4.97 -15.80 -10.85
CA LEU A 78 4.57 -14.95 -9.72
C LEU A 78 5.63 -14.94 -8.61
N ALA A 79 6.21 -16.10 -8.28
CA ALA A 79 7.28 -16.17 -7.30
C ALA A 79 8.55 -15.44 -7.75
N ALA A 80 8.86 -15.43 -9.05
CA ALA A 80 9.98 -14.66 -9.59
C ALA A 80 9.70 -13.15 -9.54
N GLU A 81 8.48 -12.72 -9.88
CA GLU A 81 8.05 -11.33 -9.75
C GLU A 81 8.13 -10.83 -8.30
N LEU A 82 7.63 -11.63 -7.34
CA LEU A 82 7.69 -11.27 -5.92
C LEU A 82 9.14 -11.14 -5.42
N ARG A 83 10.06 -12.01 -5.86
CA ARG A 83 11.49 -11.89 -5.53
C ARG A 83 12.15 -10.69 -6.21
N ALA A 84 11.76 -10.36 -7.44
CA ALA A 84 12.26 -9.17 -8.11
C ALA A 84 11.77 -7.87 -7.45
N HIS A 85 10.60 -7.92 -6.80
CA HIS A 85 10.02 -6.83 -6.02
C HIS A 85 10.38 -6.86 -4.54
N GLU A 86 11.18 -7.84 -4.10
CA GLU A 86 11.78 -7.84 -2.77
C GLU A 86 12.73 -6.63 -2.73
N THR A 87 12.17 -5.51 -2.26
CA THR A 87 12.89 -4.26 -2.15
C THR A 87 14.02 -4.50 -1.16
N ASP A 88 15.21 -4.04 -1.51
CA ASP A 88 16.38 -4.10 -0.66
C ASP A 88 16.02 -3.66 0.77
N PRO A 89 15.96 -4.57 1.76
CA PRO A 89 15.58 -4.23 3.13
C PRO A 89 16.48 -3.13 3.69
N ASP A 90 17.75 -3.14 3.29
CA ASP A 90 18.73 -2.15 3.70
C ASP A 90 18.38 -0.75 3.16
N ALA A 91 17.69 -0.66 2.02
CA ALA A 91 17.23 0.61 1.47
C ALA A 91 16.14 1.25 2.34
N PHE A 92 15.22 0.47 2.91
CA PHE A 92 14.22 1.00 3.83
C PHE A 92 14.82 1.45 5.15
N ASP A 93 15.74 0.67 5.71
CA ASP A 93 16.45 1.03 6.93
C ASP A 93 17.29 2.31 6.73
N GLN A 94 17.93 2.45 5.58
CA GLN A 94 18.66 3.68 5.23
C GLN A 94 17.72 4.89 5.09
N LEU A 95 16.55 4.73 4.49
CA LEU A 95 15.55 5.80 4.41
C LEU A 95 15.04 6.19 5.80
N LEU A 96 14.81 5.23 6.69
CA LEU A 96 14.41 5.50 8.07
C LEU A 96 15.51 6.26 8.83
N ALA A 97 16.77 5.82 8.73
CA ALA A 97 17.91 6.50 9.34
C ALA A 97 18.07 7.95 8.82
N ASN A 98 17.80 8.17 7.53
CA ASN A 98 17.80 9.52 6.93
C ASN A 98 16.71 10.41 7.53
N ILE A 99 15.50 9.87 7.76
CA ILE A 99 14.41 10.59 8.41
C ILE A 99 14.80 10.96 9.85
N GLU A 100 15.35 10.02 10.61
CA GLU A 100 15.78 10.27 12.00
C GLU A 100 16.86 11.35 12.06
N THR A 101 17.84 11.30 11.16
CA THR A 101 18.90 12.31 11.04
C THR A 101 18.31 13.69 10.73
N ALA A 102 17.38 13.77 9.77
CA ALA A 102 16.74 15.03 9.38
C ALA A 102 15.88 15.62 10.51
N VAL A 103 15.10 14.79 11.21
CA VAL A 103 14.29 15.22 12.36
C VAL A 103 15.20 15.71 13.50
N THR A 104 16.30 15.02 13.76
CA THR A 104 17.30 15.42 14.76
C THR A 104 17.91 16.78 14.43
N ALA A 105 18.35 16.97 13.18
CA ALA A 105 18.91 18.24 12.73
C ALA A 105 17.90 19.40 12.84
N PHE A 106 16.64 19.15 12.47
CA PHE A 106 15.57 20.13 12.62
C PHE A 106 15.28 20.48 14.09
N ALA A 107 15.22 19.47 14.96
CA ALA A 107 15.02 19.66 16.39
C ALA A 107 16.17 20.47 17.02
N GLN A 108 17.42 20.18 16.62
CA GLN A 108 18.59 20.93 17.06
C GLN A 108 18.51 22.40 16.62
N ALA A 109 18.16 22.68 15.37
CA ALA A 109 18.00 24.05 14.88
C ALA A 109 16.89 24.82 15.65
N CYS A 110 15.81 24.14 16.03
CA CYS A 110 14.78 24.72 16.88
C CYS A 110 15.30 25.02 18.30
N ALA A 111 16.09 24.09 18.87
CA ALA A 111 16.70 24.25 20.19
C ALA A 111 17.69 25.42 20.23
N ASP A 112 18.59 25.52 19.24
CA ASP A 112 19.57 26.61 19.11
C ASP A 112 18.87 27.97 19.02
N ARG A 113 17.84 28.07 18.16
CA ARG A 113 17.04 29.29 18.04
C ARG A 113 16.31 29.63 19.35
N ASN A 114 15.79 28.64 20.06
CA ASN A 114 15.13 28.84 21.36
C ASN A 114 16.10 29.32 22.44
N ALA A 115 17.35 28.83 22.40
CA ALA A 115 18.43 29.29 23.27
C ALA A 115 18.80 30.75 22.96
N ASP A 116 18.87 31.13 21.69
CA ASP A 116 19.09 32.52 21.28
C ASP A 116 17.99 33.47 21.77
N VAL A 117 16.71 33.08 21.62
CA VAL A 117 15.57 33.86 22.14
C VAL A 117 15.68 34.06 23.65
N GLN A 118 16.05 33.01 24.38
CA GLN A 118 16.25 33.08 25.82
C GLN A 118 17.42 34.01 26.19
N ARG A 119 18.56 33.89 25.50
CA ARG A 119 19.72 34.77 25.69
C ARG A 119 19.36 36.23 25.45
N TYR A 120 18.62 36.54 24.37
CA TYR A 120 18.19 37.92 24.09
C TYR A 120 17.28 38.46 25.18
N ARG A 121 16.37 37.65 25.72
CA ARG A 121 15.50 38.04 26.84
C ARG A 121 16.33 38.39 28.07
N GLU A 122 17.33 37.58 28.40
CA GLU A 122 18.22 37.83 29.54
C GLU A 122 19.02 39.12 29.37
N GLN A 123 19.58 39.35 28.18
CA GLN A 123 20.27 40.60 27.84
C GLN A 123 19.34 41.82 27.95
N MET A 124 18.12 41.75 27.41
CA MET A 124 17.12 42.81 27.53
C MET A 124 16.76 43.09 28.99
N THR A 125 16.63 42.05 29.81
CA THR A 125 16.35 42.19 31.24
C THR A 125 17.50 42.89 31.96
N GLN A 126 18.75 42.51 31.67
CA GLN A 126 19.95 43.15 32.24
C GLN A 126 20.08 44.63 31.84
N LEU A 127 19.62 44.98 30.65
CA LEU A 127 19.61 46.36 30.14
C LEU A 127 18.40 47.20 30.61
N GLY A 128 17.53 46.65 31.46
CA GLY A 128 16.37 47.36 32.00
C GLY A 128 15.23 47.57 30.99
N VAL A 129 15.16 46.78 29.92
CA VAL A 129 14.03 46.81 28.99
C VAL A 129 12.80 46.23 29.69
N PRO A 130 11.67 46.97 29.79
CA PRO A 130 10.48 46.50 30.47
C PRO A 130 9.81 45.36 29.72
N SER A 131 9.13 44.47 30.46
CA SER A 131 8.25 43.50 29.83
C SER A 131 7.01 44.22 29.28
N THR A 132 6.61 43.86 28.07
CA THR A 132 5.41 44.37 27.41
C THR A 132 4.77 43.27 26.58
N GLU A 133 3.45 43.34 26.43
CA GLU A 133 2.68 42.49 25.49
C GLU A 133 2.25 43.30 24.25
N GLN A 134 2.64 44.57 24.18
CA GLN A 134 2.33 45.51 23.10
C GLN A 134 3.60 45.90 22.35
N THR A 135 3.44 46.64 21.25
CA THR A 135 4.56 47.19 20.46
C THR A 135 5.57 47.90 21.37
N PRO A 136 6.86 47.54 21.34
CA PRO A 136 7.82 48.13 22.25
C PRO A 136 8.06 49.62 21.99
N ALA A 137 8.17 50.39 23.07
CA ALA A 137 8.36 51.83 23.02
C ALA A 137 9.70 52.23 22.36
N LYS A 138 9.70 53.39 21.67
CA LYS A 138 10.90 53.94 21.02
C LYS A 138 12.04 54.21 22.02
N GLU A 139 11.69 54.51 23.26
CA GLU A 139 12.61 54.76 24.39
C GLU A 139 13.51 53.56 24.69
N HIS A 140 13.08 52.34 24.35
CA HIS A 140 13.84 51.11 24.50
C HIS A 140 14.37 50.58 23.16
N ALA A 141 14.63 51.48 22.20
CA ALA A 141 15.04 51.13 20.84
C ALA A 141 14.10 50.12 20.15
N HIS A 142 12.81 50.18 20.48
CA HIS A 142 11.80 49.21 20.04
C HIS A 142 12.09 47.75 20.41
N LEU A 143 12.85 47.52 21.50
CA LEU A 143 13.05 46.21 22.10
C LEU A 143 12.03 45.98 23.21
N GLY A 144 11.50 44.76 23.28
CA GLY A 144 10.60 44.35 24.35
C GLY A 144 10.60 42.84 24.53
N TRP A 145 10.07 42.36 25.64
CA TRP A 145 9.92 40.93 25.89
C TRP A 145 8.63 40.62 26.67
N SER A 146 8.03 39.46 26.39
CA SER A 146 6.79 39.03 27.03
C SER A 146 7.09 38.12 28.22
N LYS A 147 6.55 38.45 29.40
CA LYS A 147 6.65 37.61 30.58
C LYS A 147 5.82 36.34 30.45
N ASN A 148 4.65 36.44 29.81
CA ASN A 148 3.68 35.34 29.74
C ASN A 148 3.97 34.39 28.58
N GLN A 149 4.35 34.92 27.41
CA GLN A 149 4.52 34.14 26.19
C GLN A 149 5.99 33.77 25.91
N GLY A 150 6.93 34.33 26.68
CA GLY A 150 8.35 33.97 26.59
C GLY A 150 9.03 34.30 25.27
N HIS A 151 8.49 35.26 24.51
CA HIS A 151 9.05 35.74 23.25
C HIS A 151 9.74 37.10 23.42
N VAL A 152 10.64 37.44 22.50
CA VAL A 152 11.27 38.76 22.41
C VAL A 152 10.76 39.53 21.19
N MET A 153 10.77 40.85 21.24
CA MET A 153 10.26 41.73 20.20
C MET A 153 11.32 42.72 19.74
N VAL A 154 11.33 43.00 18.43
CA VAL A 154 12.16 44.01 17.78
C VAL A 154 11.30 44.76 16.77
N GLY A 155 10.93 46.01 17.09
CA GLY A 155 9.95 46.76 16.30
C GLY A 155 8.61 46.03 16.28
N ASN A 156 8.11 45.74 15.08
CA ASN A 156 6.86 45.01 14.87
C ASN A 156 7.04 43.50 14.72
N ARG A 157 8.27 42.98 14.92
CA ARG A 157 8.57 41.55 14.78
C ARG A 157 8.65 40.89 16.15
N SER A 158 8.11 39.68 16.25
CA SER A 158 8.17 38.83 17.44
C SER A 158 8.97 37.56 17.14
N LEU A 159 9.96 37.28 17.97
CA LEU A 159 10.75 36.05 17.96
C LEU A 159 10.24 35.15 19.09
N ARG A 160 9.35 34.22 18.74
CA ARG A 160 8.76 33.23 19.65
C ARG A 160 9.60 31.96 19.68
N LYS A 161 9.57 31.21 20.78
CA LYS A 161 10.11 29.84 20.78
C LYS A 161 9.35 28.96 19.80
N ILE A 162 10.03 28.00 19.18
CA ILE A 162 9.44 27.01 18.28
C ILE A 162 9.35 25.68 19.02
N ASP A 163 8.18 25.06 18.94
CA ASP A 163 8.00 23.66 19.33
C ASP A 163 8.15 22.78 18.09
N ALA A 164 9.21 21.98 18.05
CA ALA A 164 9.53 21.13 16.91
C ALA A 164 8.53 19.96 16.76
N GLY A 165 7.96 19.47 17.87
CA GLY A 165 7.12 18.27 17.88
C GLY A 165 5.87 18.41 16.99
N PRO A 166 5.01 19.41 17.23
CA PRO A 166 3.81 19.65 16.40
C PRO A 166 4.13 19.91 14.92
N LEU A 167 5.25 20.57 14.63
CA LEU A 167 5.66 20.86 13.24
C LEU A 167 6.07 19.59 12.49
N VAL A 168 6.88 18.73 13.12
CA VAL A 168 7.26 17.44 12.55
C VAL A 168 6.03 16.56 12.37
N ALA A 169 5.14 16.48 13.37
CA ALA A 169 3.90 15.71 13.29
C ALA A 169 2.99 16.19 12.15
N ALA A 170 2.84 17.51 11.97
CA ALA A 170 2.06 18.07 10.86
C ALA A 170 2.69 17.75 9.49
N ALA A 171 4.02 17.78 9.38
CA ALA A 171 4.73 17.42 8.16
C ALA A 171 4.53 15.95 7.78
N VAL A 172 4.69 15.03 8.75
CA VAL A 172 4.46 13.59 8.55
C VAL A 172 3.02 13.32 8.15
N LYS A 173 2.03 13.94 8.82
CA LYS A 173 0.61 13.80 8.48
C LYS A 173 0.30 14.24 7.05
N ARG A 174 0.88 15.37 6.61
CA ARG A 174 0.70 15.89 5.25
C ARG A 174 1.28 14.93 4.22
N ILE A 175 2.51 14.46 4.42
CA ILE A 175 3.17 13.49 3.52
C ILE A 175 2.36 12.19 3.47
N GLY A 176 1.94 11.66 4.63
CA GLY A 176 1.11 10.45 4.68
C GLY A 176 -0.18 10.57 3.86
N THR A 177 -0.84 11.73 3.92
CA THR A 177 -2.06 12.02 3.14
C THR A 177 -1.78 12.03 1.63
N GLU A 178 -0.65 12.61 1.22
CA GLU A 178 -0.22 12.68 -0.19
C GLU A 178 0.02 11.30 -0.80
N PHE A 179 0.58 10.37 0.00
CA PHE A 179 0.86 9.00 -0.43
C PHE A 179 -0.31 8.02 -0.17
N GLY A 180 -1.48 8.52 0.25
CA GLY A 180 -2.64 7.67 0.57
C GLY A 180 -2.41 6.72 1.73
N LEU A 181 -1.38 6.97 2.56
CA LEU A 181 -1.12 6.23 3.78
C LEU A 181 -2.19 6.62 4.78
N GLN A 182 -3.15 5.71 5.01
CA GLN A 182 -4.06 5.88 6.14
C GLN A 182 -3.19 5.91 7.40
N ALA A 183 -3.19 7.04 8.10
CA ALA A 183 -2.80 7.05 9.50
C ALA A 183 -3.76 6.07 10.18
N GLY A 184 -3.29 4.83 10.43
CA GLY A 184 -4.09 3.80 11.06
C GLY A 184 -4.80 4.42 12.24
N GLY A 185 -6.12 4.26 12.34
CA GLY A 185 -7.03 4.99 13.24
C GLY A 185 -6.72 4.86 14.75
N GLY A 186 -5.55 4.36 15.13
CA GLY A 186 -4.93 4.64 16.41
C GLY A 186 -4.69 6.14 16.53
N SER A 187 -5.65 6.81 17.15
CA SER A 187 -5.53 8.18 17.64
C SER A 187 -4.14 8.42 18.25
N PHE A 188 -3.27 9.10 17.51
CA PHE A 188 -2.05 9.71 18.06
C PHE A 188 -2.38 10.67 19.23
N GLY A 189 -3.64 11.10 19.35
CA GLY A 189 -4.16 11.93 20.43
C GLY A 189 -4.36 11.21 21.77
N SER A 190 -4.20 9.88 21.84
CA SER A 190 -4.34 9.15 23.11
C SER A 190 -3.04 9.07 23.93
N PHE A 191 -1.89 9.52 23.40
CA PHE A 191 -0.60 9.47 24.10
C PHE A 191 -0.16 10.80 24.74
N MET A 192 -0.87 11.91 24.53
CA MET A 192 -0.56 13.23 25.13
C MET A 192 -1.83 14.07 25.36
N PRO A 193 -2.71 13.76 26.32
CA PRO A 193 -3.87 14.61 26.62
C PRO A 193 -3.52 15.97 27.27
N ASP A 194 -2.32 16.14 27.84
CA ASP A 194 -2.02 17.32 28.69
C ASP A 194 -1.10 18.39 28.07
N LEU A 195 -0.63 18.23 26.83
CA LEU A 195 0.34 19.17 26.21
C LEU A 195 -0.23 20.08 25.12
N ILE A 196 -1.50 19.88 24.72
CA ILE A 196 -2.17 20.77 23.77
C ILE A 196 -3.09 21.70 24.56
N GLY A 197 -2.53 22.82 25.03
CA GLY A 197 -3.31 23.97 25.50
C GLY A 197 -4.24 24.52 24.41
N PRO A 198 -5.13 25.48 24.73
CA PRO A 198 -6.34 25.81 23.96
C PRO A 198 -6.14 26.48 22.58
N PHE A 199 -4.95 26.42 21.99
CA PHE A 199 -4.69 26.97 20.67
C PHE A 199 -4.99 25.91 19.60
N GLY A 200 -6.20 25.96 19.07
CA GLY A 200 -6.68 25.09 18.00
C GLY A 200 -5.84 25.20 16.72
N TYR A 201 -5.80 24.11 15.96
CA TYR A 201 -5.10 23.90 14.69
C TYR A 201 -5.36 24.93 13.57
N HIS A 202 -6.26 25.89 13.78
CA HIS A 202 -6.61 26.89 12.76
C HIS A 202 -5.54 27.98 12.54
N ASP A 203 -4.65 28.23 13.51
CA ASP A 203 -3.65 29.32 13.41
C ASP A 203 -2.36 28.93 12.66
N LEU A 204 -2.12 27.63 12.42
CA LEU A 204 -0.85 27.17 11.85
C LEU A 204 -0.72 27.47 10.34
N HIS A 205 -1.84 27.60 9.63
CA HIS A 205 -1.86 27.90 8.19
C HIS A 205 -1.66 29.40 7.86
N GLU A 206 -2.05 30.32 8.76
CA GLU A 206 -1.75 31.75 8.60
C GLU A 206 -0.29 32.09 8.94
N PHE A 207 0.29 31.43 9.95
CA PHE A 207 1.67 31.67 10.36
C PHE A 207 2.70 31.36 9.26
N LEU A 208 2.44 30.38 8.40
CA LEU A 208 3.33 30.01 7.29
C LEU A 208 3.19 30.90 6.04
N ARG A 209 2.11 31.69 5.92
CA ARG A 209 1.92 32.62 4.77
C ARG A 209 2.48 34.02 5.04
N GLY A 210 2.78 34.37 6.28
CA GLY A 210 3.23 35.71 6.68
C GLY A 210 4.76 35.93 6.68
N GLN A 211 5.57 35.00 6.17
CA GLN A 211 7.04 35.12 6.13
C GLN A 211 7.63 35.24 4.71
N ALA A 212 6.80 35.55 3.70
CA ALA A 212 7.27 35.96 2.37
C ALA A 212 7.33 37.49 2.28
#